data_AF-A0A9Q3KAA6-F1
#
_entry.id   AF-A0A9Q3KAA6-F1
#
_cell.length_a   1.000
_cell.length_b   1.000
_cell.length_c   1.000
_cell.angle_alpha   90.00
_cell.angle_beta   90.00
_cell.angle_gamma   90.00
#
_symmetry.space_group_name_H-M   'P 1'
#
loop_
_entity.id
_entity.type
_entity.pdbx_description
1 polymer ?
#
loop_
_entity_poly.entity_id
_entity_poly.type
_entity_poly.pdbx_seq_one_letter_code
_entity_poly.pdbx_strand_id
1 'polypeptide(L)'
;MNTKQTEVRESSNIPLLDGTSYSHWYLQIKIHLRSKDLIKVCEKPLAPEASIPVTNKWYKSSYKAINIITSNINKIVISEVVNNETIEKANIRWAKLNEQYASRRAVNRGKVWMDWQCTFYNPILNPVEK
;
A
#
# COMPACT_ATOMS: atom_id res chain seq x y z
N MET A 1 -11.34 -32.58 -26.62
CA MET A 1 -11.90 -31.29 -26.18
C MET A 1 -11.13 -30.86 -24.94
N ASN A 2 -10.28 -29.83 -25.05
CA ASN A 2 -9.39 -29.41 -23.97
C ASN A 2 -10.00 -28.18 -23.32
N THR A 3 -10.66 -28.37 -22.17
CA THR A 3 -11.28 -27.28 -21.42
C THR A 3 -10.15 -26.45 -20.81
N LYS A 4 -9.81 -25.32 -21.46
CA LYS A 4 -9.02 -24.27 -20.84
C LYS A 4 -9.84 -23.77 -19.65
N GLN A 5 -9.51 -24.24 -18.45
CA GLN A 5 -9.94 -23.60 -17.22
C GLN A 5 -9.31 -22.21 -17.21
N THR A 6 -10.08 -21.22 -17.67
CA THR A 6 -9.76 -19.82 -17.44
C THR A 6 -9.88 -19.62 -15.93
N GLU A 7 -8.75 -19.65 -15.22
CA GLU A 7 -8.69 -19.15 -13.86
C GLU A 7 -9.22 -17.73 -13.89
N VAL A 8 -10.46 -17.56 -13.46
CA VAL A 8 -11.03 -16.25 -13.15
C VAL A 8 -10.21 -15.76 -11.97
N ARG A 9 -9.15 -14.98 -12.25
CA ARG A 9 -8.51 -14.17 -11.22
C ARG A 9 -9.65 -13.37 -10.61
N GLU A 10 -9.97 -13.61 -9.34
CA GLU A 10 -10.74 -12.68 -8.54
C GLU A 10 -10.01 -11.34 -8.68
N SER A 11 -10.45 -10.50 -9.61
CA SER A 11 -9.84 -9.21 -9.86
C SER A 11 -10.24 -8.36 -8.68
N SER A 12 -9.47 -8.46 -7.61
CA SER A 12 -9.59 -7.55 -6.50
C SER A 12 -9.48 -6.14 -7.09
N ASN A 13 -10.52 -5.32 -6.95
CA ASN A 13 -10.58 -3.92 -7.41
C ASN A 13 -9.61 -3.01 -6.62
N ILE A 14 -8.43 -3.53 -6.30
CA ILE A 14 -7.38 -2.84 -5.59
C ILE A 14 -6.65 -2.02 -6.66
N PRO A 15 -6.59 -0.69 -6.50
CA PRO A 15 -5.86 0.16 -7.44
C PRO A 15 -4.36 -0.15 -7.36
N LEU A 16 -3.59 0.25 -8.36
CA LEU A 16 -2.13 0.20 -8.30
C LEU A 16 -1.61 1.37 -7.45
N LEU A 17 -0.75 1.13 -6.47
CA LEU A 17 -0.07 2.24 -5.77
C LEU A 17 1.02 2.82 -6.67
N ASP A 18 0.80 4.05 -7.13
CA ASP A 18 1.75 4.86 -7.92
C ASP A 18 2.33 6.05 -7.15
N GLY A 19 1.90 6.24 -5.90
CA GLY A 19 2.34 7.31 -5.00
C GLY A 19 1.41 8.52 -4.89
N THR A 20 0.33 8.59 -5.67
CA THR A 20 -0.62 9.73 -5.64
C THR A 20 -1.82 9.47 -4.73
N SER A 21 -2.41 8.27 -4.81
CA SER A 21 -3.68 7.95 -4.13
C SER A 21 -3.52 6.87 -3.04
N TYR A 22 -2.56 7.08 -2.14
CA TYR A 22 -2.25 6.12 -1.08
C TYR A 22 -3.45 5.80 -0.17
N SER A 23 -4.32 6.77 0.15
CA SER A 23 -5.49 6.52 1.01
C SER A 23 -6.52 5.58 0.38
N HIS A 24 -6.79 5.75 -0.91
CA HIS A 24 -7.71 4.88 -1.63
C HIS A 24 -7.13 3.48 -1.77
N TRP A 25 -5.85 3.39 -2.16
CA TRP A 25 -5.11 2.13 -2.19
C TRP A 25 -5.12 1.41 -0.84
N TYR A 26 -4.75 2.11 0.24
CA TYR A 26 -4.65 1.56 1.59
C TYR A 26 -5.98 0.96 2.04
N LEU A 27 -7.11 1.64 1.79
CA LEU A 27 -8.41 1.13 2.17
C LEU A 27 -8.74 -0.17 1.43
N GLN A 28 -8.53 -0.20 0.11
CA GLN A 28 -8.86 -1.36 -0.72
C GLN A 28 -7.98 -2.57 -0.41
N ILE A 29 -6.65 -2.38 -0.32
CA ILE A 29 -5.71 -3.45 0.01
C ILE A 29 -5.96 -3.97 1.43
N LYS A 30 -6.28 -3.10 2.40
CA LYS A 30 -6.58 -3.51 3.79
C LYS A 30 -7.85 -4.34 3.86
N ILE A 31 -8.92 -3.93 3.18
CA ILE A 31 -10.17 -4.71 3.10
C ILE A 31 -9.89 -6.09 2.50
N HIS A 32 -9.14 -6.15 1.40
CA HIS A 32 -8.83 -7.41 0.74
C HIS A 32 -7.95 -8.36 1.58
N LEU A 33 -6.94 -7.81 2.28
CA LEU A 33 -6.13 -8.60 3.21
C LEU A 33 -6.96 -9.08 4.40
N ARG A 34 -7.93 -8.28 4.86
CA ARG A 34 -8.83 -8.65 5.96
C ARG A 34 -9.79 -9.75 5.56
N SER A 35 -10.35 -9.73 4.35
CA SER A 35 -11.23 -10.80 3.86
C SER A 35 -10.52 -12.16 3.72
N LYS A 36 -9.18 -12.15 3.59
CA LYS A 36 -8.35 -13.37 3.50
C LYS A 36 -7.66 -13.75 4.82
N ASP A 37 -7.98 -13.07 5.93
CA ASP A 37 -7.33 -13.20 7.26
C ASP A 37 -5.80 -12.99 7.24
N LEU A 38 -5.31 -12.19 6.29
CA LEU A 38 -3.88 -11.90 6.12
C LEU A 38 -3.44 -10.60 6.80
N ILE A 39 -4.38 -9.73 7.16
CA ILE A 39 -4.05 -8.42 7.77
C ILE A 39 -3.29 -8.57 9.10
N LYS A 40 -3.54 -9.66 9.86
CA LYS A 40 -2.91 -9.89 11.16
C LYS A 40 -1.39 -10.00 11.07
N VAL A 41 -0.86 -10.65 10.03
CA VAL A 41 0.60 -10.76 9.83
C VAL A 41 1.24 -9.47 9.32
N CYS A 42 0.44 -8.52 8.82
CA CYS A 42 0.88 -7.18 8.46
C CYS A 42 0.89 -6.22 9.66
N GLU A 43 -0.04 -6.36 10.61
CA GLU A 43 -0.16 -5.46 11.76
C GLU A 43 0.60 -5.95 13.00
N LYS A 44 0.80 -7.26 13.15
CA LYS A 44 1.44 -7.85 14.34
C LYS A 44 2.72 -8.60 13.97
N PRO A 45 3.88 -8.25 14.58
CA PRO A 45 5.09 -9.05 14.42
C PRO A 45 4.90 -10.45 15.01
N LEU A 46 5.70 -11.41 14.53
CA LEU A 46 5.79 -12.72 15.14
C LEU A 46 6.34 -12.58 16.57
N ALA A 47 5.71 -13.27 17.53
CA ALA A 47 6.19 -13.31 18.90
C ALA A 47 7.56 -14.02 18.98
N PRO A 48 8.53 -13.50 19.76
CA PRO A 48 9.86 -14.10 19.89
C PRO A 48 9.83 -15.57 20.33
N GLU A 49 8.88 -15.93 21.19
CA GLU A 49 8.68 -17.23 21.81
C GLU A 49 7.67 -18.13 21.08
N ALA A 50 7.34 -17.82 19.82
CA ALA A 50 6.39 -18.60 19.05
C ALA A 50 6.89 -20.02 18.75
N SER A 51 6.01 -21.01 18.95
CA SER A 51 6.30 -22.40 18.58
C SER A 51 6.56 -22.56 17.07
N ILE A 52 7.36 -23.56 16.68
CA ILE A 52 7.72 -23.86 15.28
C ILE A 52 6.47 -23.93 14.35
N PRO A 53 5.36 -24.60 14.72
CA PRO A 53 4.17 -24.63 13.88
C PRO A 53 3.53 -23.25 13.65
N VAL A 54 3.53 -22.41 14.68
CA VAL A 54 3.00 -21.04 14.62
C VAL A 54 3.89 -20.18 13.72
N THR A 55 5.21 -20.28 13.88
CA THR A 55 6.19 -19.59 13.05
C THR A 55 6.03 -19.93 11.57
N ASN A 56 5.92 -21.22 11.22
CA ASN A 56 5.72 -21.65 9.84
C ASN A 56 4.39 -21.15 9.25
N LYS A 57 3.31 -21.18 10.04
CA LYS A 57 2.01 -20.64 9.64
C LYS A 57 2.08 -19.12 9.41
N TRP A 58 2.81 -18.41 10.26
CA TRP A 58 3.03 -16.97 10.12
C TRP A 58 3.78 -16.65 8.83
N TYR A 59 4.92 -17.28 8.56
CA TYR A 59 5.68 -17.05 7.33
C TYR A 59 4.89 -17.37 6.06
N LYS A 60 4.16 -18.49 6.04
CA LYS A 60 3.28 -18.85 4.91
C LYS A 60 2.21 -17.77 4.65
N SER A 61 1.66 -17.20 5.71
CA SER A 61 0.66 -16.12 5.60
C SER A 61 1.31 -14.80 5.20
N SER A 62 2.50 -14.50 5.73
CA SER A 62 3.31 -13.34 5.37
C SER A 62 3.66 -13.33 3.89
N TYR A 63 4.10 -14.45 3.32
CA TYR A 63 4.39 -14.54 1.88
C TYR A 63 3.14 -14.32 1.03
N LYS A 64 1.97 -14.83 1.44
CA LYS A 64 0.70 -14.57 0.75
C LYS A 64 0.34 -13.09 0.79
N ALA A 65 0.46 -12.44 1.94
CA ALA A 65 0.20 -11.02 2.09
C ALA A 65 1.16 -10.17 1.24
N ILE A 66 2.45 -10.51 1.27
CA ILE A 66 3.49 -9.87 0.46
C ILE A 66 3.18 -10.01 -1.03
N ASN A 67 2.77 -11.20 -1.49
CA ASN A 67 2.44 -11.41 -2.89
C ASN A 67 1.30 -10.49 -3.33
N ILE A 68 0.21 -10.44 -2.54
CA ILE A 68 -0.94 -9.56 -2.80
C ILE A 68 -0.53 -8.08 -2.84
N ILE A 69 0.26 -7.63 -1.84
CA ILE A 69 0.76 -6.25 -1.80
C ILE A 69 1.62 -5.96 -3.03
N THR A 70 2.56 -6.86 -3.35
CA THR A 70 3.51 -6.68 -4.47
C THR A 70 2.80 -6.62 -5.82
N SER A 71 1.77 -7.43 -6.03
CA SER A 71 0.96 -7.40 -7.26
C SER A 71 0.18 -6.09 -7.44
N ASN A 72 0.00 -5.29 -6.38
CA ASN A 72 -0.80 -4.07 -6.38
C ASN A 72 0.03 -2.80 -6.08
N ILE A 73 1.35 -2.85 -6.29
CA ILE A 73 2.24 -1.68 -6.20
C ILE A 73 3.09 -1.53 -7.47
N ASN A 74 3.38 -0.29 -7.87
CA ASN A 74 4.22 0.00 -9.02
C ASN A 74 5.69 -0.35 -8.75
N LYS A 75 6.47 -0.68 -9.79
CA LYS A 75 7.92 -0.93 -9.73
C LYS A 75 8.72 0.14 -8.98
N ILE A 76 8.33 1.41 -9.09
CA ILE A 76 8.99 2.52 -8.40
C ILE A 76 8.83 2.35 -6.87
N VAL A 77 7.60 2.07 -6.42
CA VAL A 77 7.30 1.82 -5.01
C VAL A 77 8.04 0.58 -4.51
N ILE A 78 8.12 -0.48 -5.34
CA ILE A 78 8.88 -1.69 -5.01
C ILE A 78 10.33 -1.34 -4.71
N SER A 79 11.01 -0.58 -5.57
CA SER A 79 12.41 -0.20 -5.35
C SER A 79 12.64 0.64 -4.09
N GLU A 80 11.66 1.45 -3.65
CA GLU A 80 11.77 2.26 -2.44
C GLU A 80 11.54 1.44 -1.17
N VAL A 81 10.63 0.47 -1.22
CA VAL A 81 10.14 -0.26 -0.03
C VAL A 81 10.87 -1.58 0.18
N VAL A 82 11.18 -2.31 -0.90
CA VAL A 82 11.76 -3.66 -0.82
C VAL A 82 13.26 -3.60 -0.57
N ASN A 83 13.69 -4.14 0.56
CA ASN A 83 15.08 -4.32 0.96
C ASN A 83 15.24 -5.70 1.64
N ASN A 84 16.46 -6.05 2.06
CA ASN A 84 16.74 -7.34 2.70
C ASN A 84 15.91 -7.58 3.98
N GLU A 85 15.43 -6.54 4.64
CA GLU A 85 14.62 -6.64 5.87
C GLU A 85 13.12 -6.81 5.59
N THR A 86 12.63 -6.22 4.50
CA THR A 86 11.19 -6.21 4.13
C THR A 86 10.84 -7.28 3.11
N ILE A 87 11.81 -8.04 2.60
CA ILE A 87 11.57 -9.06 1.57
C ILE A 87 10.71 -10.22 2.10
N GLU A 88 10.93 -10.64 3.33
CA GLU A 88 10.25 -11.80 3.94
C GLU A 88 9.18 -11.44 4.97
N LYS A 89 9.28 -10.26 5.58
CA LYS A 89 8.45 -9.86 6.72
C LYS A 89 7.35 -8.89 6.31
N ALA A 90 6.12 -9.41 6.25
CA ALA A 90 4.95 -8.64 5.83
C ALA A 90 4.68 -7.44 6.76
N ASN A 91 4.91 -7.59 8.06
CA ASN A 91 4.72 -6.52 9.05
C ASN A 91 5.68 -5.34 8.83
N ILE A 92 6.97 -5.61 8.59
CA ILE A 92 7.96 -4.56 8.37
C ILE A 92 7.67 -3.84 7.05
N ARG A 93 7.37 -4.60 5.99
CA ARG A 93 6.98 -4.03 4.69
C ARG A 93 5.74 -3.14 4.80
N TRP A 94 4.72 -3.61 5.50
CA TRP A 94 3.48 -2.87 5.72
C TRP A 94 3.71 -1.58 6.51
N ALA A 95 4.51 -1.64 7.58
CA ALA A 95 4.89 -0.46 8.36
C ALA A 95 5.63 0.58 7.51
N LYS A 96 6.63 0.15 6.72
CA LYS A 96 7.41 1.03 5.84
C LYS A 96 6.55 1.70 4.75
N LEU A 97 5.62 0.95 4.14
CA LEU A 97 4.64 1.51 3.20
C LEU A 97 3.81 2.61 3.87
N ASN A 98 3.32 2.35 5.08
CA ASN A 98 2.51 3.30 5.80
C ASN A 98 3.31 4.55 6.19
N GLU A 99 4.54 4.40 6.65
CA GLU A 99 5.41 5.53 7.00
C GLU A 99 5.72 6.43 5.80
N GLN A 100 6.21 5.84 4.70
CA GLN A 100 6.63 6.61 3.52
C GLN A 100 5.45 7.31 2.82
N TYR A 101 4.30 6.65 2.74
CA TYR A 101 3.18 7.17 1.94
C TYR A 101 2.09 7.88 2.77
N ALA A 102 1.99 7.63 4.08
CA ALA A 102 1.18 8.47 4.96
C ALA A 102 1.83 9.85 5.20
N SER A 103 3.16 9.93 5.25
CA SER A 103 3.89 11.21 5.32
C SER A 103 3.78 11.99 4.00
N ARG A 104 4.02 11.33 2.84
CA ARG A 104 3.80 11.94 1.52
C ARG A 104 2.36 12.47 1.34
N ARG A 105 1.35 11.82 1.94
CA ARG A 105 -0.03 12.35 1.95
C ARG A 105 -0.17 13.71 2.64
N ALA A 106 0.53 13.93 3.75
CA ALA A 106 0.51 15.22 4.44
C ALA A 106 1.18 16.30 3.59
N VAL A 107 2.33 15.98 3.00
CA VAL A 107 3.07 16.87 2.09
C VAL A 107 2.25 17.21 0.84
N ASN A 108 1.63 16.23 0.20
CA ASN A 108 0.83 16.44 -1.00
C ASN A 108 -0.40 17.35 -0.73
N ARG A 109 -1.05 17.20 0.43
CA ARG A 109 -2.13 18.12 0.82
C ARG A 109 -1.62 19.55 1.04
N GLY A 110 -0.45 19.69 1.66
CA GLY A 110 0.21 20.99 1.79
C GLY A 110 0.51 21.64 0.44
N LYS A 111 1.04 20.87 -0.52
CA LYS A 111 1.30 21.36 -1.89
C LYS A 111 0.03 21.86 -2.58
N VAL A 112 -1.05 21.07 -2.58
CA VAL A 112 -2.34 21.47 -3.18
C VAL A 112 -2.87 22.76 -2.55
N TRP A 113 -2.74 22.91 -1.23
CA TRP A 113 -3.12 24.15 -0.55
C TRP A 113 -2.26 25.34 -1.00
N MET A 114 -0.94 25.17 -1.08
CA MET A 114 -0.03 26.22 -1.55
C MET A 114 -0.27 26.59 -3.02
N ASP A 115 -0.50 25.61 -3.89
CA ASP A 115 -0.83 25.83 -5.31
C ASP A 115 -2.16 26.58 -5.45
N TRP A 116 -3.16 26.24 -4.63
CA TRP A 116 -4.42 26.99 -4.58
C TRP A 116 -4.19 28.43 -4.12
N GLN A 117 -3.42 28.67 -3.06
CA GLN A 117 -3.10 30.03 -2.60
C GLN A 117 -2.36 30.83 -3.68
N CYS A 118 -1.34 30.23 -4.30
CA CYS A 118 -0.60 30.84 -5.40
C CYS A 118 -1.53 31.23 -6.55
N THR A 119 -2.51 30.38 -6.89
CA THR A 119 -3.49 30.67 -7.95
C THR A 119 -4.49 31.74 -7.53
N PHE A 120 -5.07 31.62 -6.33
CA PHE A 120 -6.10 32.50 -5.81
C PHE A 120 -5.60 33.94 -5.66
N TYR A 121 -4.41 34.10 -5.08
CA TYR A 121 -3.78 35.41 -4.88
C TYR A 121 -2.90 35.83 -6.06
N ASN A 122 -2.90 35.10 -7.18
CA ASN A 122 -2.16 35.53 -8.37
C ASN A 122 -2.86 36.76 -8.97
N PRO A 123 -2.28 37.96 -8.91
CA PRO A 123 -2.93 39.16 -9.41
C PRO A 123 -3.03 39.19 -10.95
N ILE A 124 -2.27 38.32 -11.65
CA ILE A 124 -2.36 38.14 -13.10
C ILE A 124 -3.56 37.26 -13.49
N LEU A 125 -3.89 36.25 -12.67
CA LEU A 125 -4.99 35.32 -12.96
C LEU A 125 -6.33 35.77 -12.35
N ASN A 126 -6.28 36.44 -11.19
CA ASN A 126 -7.44 36.98 -10.49
C ASN A 126 -7.20 38.48 -10.18
N PRO A 127 -7.34 39.37 -11.18
CA PRO A 127 -7.26 40.80 -10.95
C PRO A 127 -8.41 41.24 -10.05
N VAL A 128 -8.09 41.93 -8.96
CA VAL A 128 -9.10 42.51 -8.08
C VAL A 128 -9.64 43.77 -8.77
N GLU A 129 -10.87 43.70 -9.28
CA GLU A 129 -11.58 44.88 -9.79
C GLU A 129 -11.78 45.87 -8.64
N LYS A 130 -11.30 47.10 -8.84
CA LYS A 130 -11.41 48.23 -7.89
C LYS A 130 -12.69 49.02 -8.12
#